data_AF-A0AAD9CGS0-F1
#
_entry.id   AF-A0AAD9CGS0-F1
#
_cell.length_a   1.000
_cell.length_b   1.000
_cell.length_c   1.000
_cell.angle_alpha   90.00
_cell.angle_beta   90.00
_cell.angle_gamma   90.00
#
_symmetry.space_group_name_H-M   'P 1'
#
loop_
_entity.id
_entity.type
_entity.pdbx_description
1 polymer ?
#
loop_
_entity_poly.entity_id
_entity_poly.type
_entity_poly.pdbx_seq_one_letter_code
_entity_poly.pdbx_strand_id
1 'polypeptide(L)'
;MVTWAALLTVCIWIQTHTASGQHICPSTPRRLVDFTVKYSLPHFQTDKPIQNIAVNHEEHHSDVYVACQNLISGVSYTMEKTWEVKTGPVGSTDCETCLSCDIEIDPADPVDTDNEVLLLDMSAFPFPNLYICGSTQHGICHFIEISPQEPEPKCLFRKDNNSPTACPDCLASPLGTKVTIVDQSATLLFFCSRLCQ
;
A
#
# COMPACT_ATOMS: atom_id res chain seq x y z
N MET A 1 -75.56 50.33 6.65
CA MET A 1 -75.21 49.36 7.70
C MET A 1 -74.85 48.05 7.01
N VAL A 2 -73.57 47.74 6.89
CA VAL A 2 -73.15 46.42 6.40
C VAL A 2 -73.52 45.43 7.49
N THR A 3 -74.37 44.45 7.16
CA THR A 3 -74.80 43.44 8.13
C THR A 3 -73.61 42.57 8.52
N TRP A 4 -73.49 42.21 9.79
CA TRP A 4 -72.41 41.37 10.32
C TRP A 4 -72.18 40.08 9.51
N ALA A 5 -73.25 39.55 8.91
CA ALA A 5 -73.20 38.38 8.02
C ALA A 5 -72.41 38.63 6.72
N ALA A 6 -72.47 39.83 6.15
CA ALA A 6 -71.70 40.20 4.94
C ALA A 6 -70.20 40.34 5.25
N LEU A 7 -69.87 40.79 6.45
CA LEU A 7 -68.47 40.94 6.88
C LEU A 7 -67.85 39.57 7.19
N LEU A 8 -68.60 38.69 7.85
CA LEU A 8 -68.17 37.31 8.12
C LEU A 8 -67.97 36.50 6.83
N THR A 9 -68.87 36.64 5.85
CA THR A 9 -68.75 35.92 4.57
C THR A 9 -67.52 36.38 3.79
N VAL A 10 -67.21 37.68 3.76
CA VAL A 10 -65.99 38.20 3.15
C VAL A 10 -64.74 37.70 3.88
N CYS A 11 -64.72 37.69 5.22
CA CYS A 11 -63.59 37.17 5.99
C CYS A 11 -63.35 35.68 5.75
N ILE A 12 -64.42 34.87 5.68
CA ILE A 12 -64.33 33.44 5.39
C ILE A 12 -63.79 33.23 3.97
N TRP A 13 -64.24 34.04 2.99
CA TRP A 13 -63.75 33.97 1.61
C TRP A 13 -62.26 34.30 1.49
N ILE A 14 -61.80 35.34 2.20
CA ILE A 14 -60.39 35.71 2.20
C ILE A 14 -59.55 34.60 2.83
N GLN A 15 -60.00 33.99 3.94
CA GLN A 15 -59.31 32.91 4.63
C GLN A 15 -59.28 31.60 3.81
N THR A 16 -60.33 31.29 3.04
CA THR A 16 -60.32 30.12 2.13
C THR A 16 -59.41 30.33 0.93
N HIS A 17 -59.32 31.56 0.40
CA HIS A 17 -58.39 31.89 -0.67
C HIS A 17 -56.91 31.89 -0.21
N THR A 18 -56.63 32.31 1.02
CA THR A 18 -55.26 32.24 1.58
C THR A 18 -54.86 30.81 1.93
N ALA A 19 -55.77 29.97 2.42
CA ALA A 19 -55.51 28.56 2.68
C ALA A 19 -55.30 27.73 1.39
N SER A 20 -56.01 28.07 0.31
CA SER A 20 -55.82 27.42 -1.01
C SER A 20 -54.50 27.80 -1.69
N GLY A 21 -53.80 28.83 -1.18
CA GLY A 21 -52.49 29.29 -1.66
C GLY A 21 -51.28 28.64 -0.99
N GLN A 22 -51.49 27.67 -0.09
CA GLN A 22 -50.42 26.78 0.38
C GLN A 22 -50.03 25.84 -0.75
N HIS A 23 -49.34 26.40 -1.75
CA HIS A 23 -48.54 25.66 -2.69
C HIS A 23 -47.68 24.69 -1.89
N ILE A 24 -47.94 23.40 -2.08
CA ILE A 24 -47.07 22.31 -1.65
C ILE A 24 -45.67 22.73 -2.12
N CYS A 25 -44.77 23.03 -1.18
CA CYS A 25 -43.39 23.37 -1.53
C CYS A 25 -42.89 22.27 -2.45
N PRO A 26 -42.44 22.58 -3.68
CA PRO A 26 -41.96 21.55 -4.58
C PRO A 26 -40.81 20.83 -3.87
N SER A 27 -41.05 19.56 -3.54
CA SER A 27 -40.01 18.67 -3.04
C SER A 27 -39.02 18.51 -4.17
N THR A 28 -37.94 19.30 -4.17
CA THR A 28 -36.83 19.10 -5.09
C THR A 28 -36.29 17.70 -4.81
N PRO A 29 -36.41 16.74 -5.76
CA PRO A 29 -35.84 15.42 -5.56
C PRO A 29 -34.35 15.61 -5.31
N ARG A 30 -33.81 14.96 -4.27
CA ARG A 30 -32.38 15.03 -3.97
C ARG A 30 -31.63 14.62 -5.23
N ARG A 31 -30.87 15.55 -5.81
CA ARG A 31 -29.96 15.24 -6.92
C ARG A 31 -28.95 14.23 -6.39
N LEU A 32 -29.01 13.01 -6.92
CA LEU A 32 -28.07 11.96 -6.56
C LEU A 32 -26.66 12.38 -6.98
N VAL A 33 -25.66 11.91 -6.22
CA VAL A 33 -24.25 12.11 -6.56
C VAL A 33 -23.98 11.45 -7.91
N ASP A 34 -23.28 12.17 -8.79
CA ASP A 34 -22.91 11.66 -10.11
C ASP A 34 -21.57 10.92 -10.03
N PHE A 35 -21.62 9.59 -10.10
CA PHE A 35 -20.44 8.71 -10.12
C PHE A 35 -19.89 8.47 -11.54
N THR A 36 -20.42 9.15 -12.57
CA THR A 36 -19.93 9.03 -13.95
C THR A 36 -18.80 10.01 -14.27
N VAL A 37 -18.53 10.96 -13.38
CA VAL A 37 -17.44 11.94 -13.52
C VAL A 37 -16.10 11.22 -13.53
N LYS A 38 -15.30 11.45 -14.58
CA LYS A 38 -13.94 10.90 -14.70
C LYS A 38 -12.93 11.89 -14.15
N TYR A 39 -12.04 11.41 -13.29
CA TYR A 39 -10.92 12.17 -12.75
C TYR A 39 -9.62 11.67 -13.36
N SER A 40 -8.76 12.60 -13.79
CA SER A 40 -7.38 12.29 -14.19
C SER A 40 -6.50 12.47 -12.97
N LEU A 41 -6.05 11.37 -12.38
CA LEU A 41 -5.14 11.37 -11.24
C LEU A 41 -3.74 10.95 -11.71
N PRO A 42 -2.67 11.50 -11.10
CA PRO A 42 -1.32 10.98 -11.33
C PRO A 42 -1.30 9.50 -10.92
N HIS A 43 -0.62 8.68 -11.71
CA HIS A 43 -0.54 7.25 -11.48
C HIS A 43 0.83 6.74 -11.91
N PHE A 44 1.28 5.70 -11.19
CA PHE A 44 2.42 4.89 -11.56
C PHE A 44 1.90 3.56 -12.12
N GLN A 45 2.49 3.10 -13.21
CA GLN A 45 2.08 1.86 -13.88
C GLN A 45 3.26 0.88 -13.93
N THR A 46 2.96 -0.38 -13.60
CA THR A 46 3.92 -1.48 -13.62
C THR A 46 3.54 -2.48 -14.70
N ASP A 47 4.54 -3.18 -15.24
CA ASP A 47 4.31 -4.23 -16.25
C ASP A 47 3.70 -5.51 -15.63
N LYS A 48 3.98 -5.74 -14.34
CA LYS A 48 3.51 -6.88 -13.57
C LYS A 48 2.55 -6.45 -12.45
N PRO A 49 1.71 -7.37 -11.93
CA PRO A 49 0.83 -7.08 -10.79
C PRO A 49 1.61 -6.63 -9.56
N ILE A 50 1.09 -5.60 -8.89
CA ILE A 50 1.62 -5.11 -7.61
C ILE A 50 1.27 -6.11 -6.51
N GLN A 51 2.28 -6.55 -5.76
CA GLN A 51 2.18 -7.56 -4.70
C GLN A 51 2.14 -6.93 -3.31
N ASN A 52 2.99 -5.94 -3.04
CA ASN A 52 2.98 -5.17 -1.80
C ASN A 52 3.34 -3.69 -2.05
N ILE A 53 2.93 -2.83 -1.12
CA ILE A 53 3.21 -1.39 -1.14
C ILE A 53 3.63 -0.98 0.27
N ALA A 54 4.71 -0.20 0.36
CA ALA A 54 5.12 0.49 1.58
C ALA A 54 5.19 1.99 1.29
N VAL A 55 4.86 2.82 2.28
CA VAL A 55 4.77 4.27 2.09
C VAL A 55 5.60 4.95 3.16
N ASN A 56 6.48 5.86 2.74
CA ASN A 56 7.12 6.81 3.63
C ASN A 56 6.15 7.99 3.84
N HIS A 57 5.78 8.24 5.10
CA HIS A 57 4.81 9.27 5.47
C HIS A 57 5.46 10.57 5.99
N GLU A 58 6.78 10.76 5.82
CA GLU A 58 7.42 12.01 6.20
C GLU A 58 6.88 13.20 5.40
N GLU A 59 6.64 14.33 6.11
CA GLU A 59 5.88 15.49 5.61
C GLU A 59 6.48 16.20 4.37
N HIS A 60 7.68 15.84 3.93
CA HIS A 60 8.36 16.46 2.77
C HIS A 60 9.09 15.49 1.84
N HIS A 61 9.05 14.17 2.14
CA HIS A 61 9.72 13.11 1.40
C HIS A 61 8.80 11.89 1.29
N SER A 62 7.54 12.13 0.91
CA SER A 62 6.56 11.06 0.78
C SER A 62 6.84 10.22 -0.47
N ASP A 63 7.63 9.18 -0.29
CA ASP A 63 7.92 8.19 -1.31
C ASP A 63 7.08 6.92 -1.11
N VAL A 64 6.72 6.29 -2.22
CA VAL A 64 5.98 5.02 -2.26
C VAL A 64 6.89 3.96 -2.82
N TYR A 65 6.99 2.84 -2.13
CA TYR A 65 7.75 1.68 -2.57
C TYR A 65 6.76 0.62 -3.06
N VAL A 66 6.92 0.23 -4.32
CA VAL A 66 6.01 -0.69 -5.00
C VAL A 66 6.76 -1.96 -5.31
N ALA A 67 6.26 -3.09 -4.80
CA ALA A 67 6.81 -4.40 -5.09
C ALA A 67 5.98 -5.13 -6.14
N CYS A 68 6.67 -5.65 -7.14
CA CYS A 68 6.16 -6.55 -8.16
C CYS A 68 7.06 -7.79 -8.24
N GLN A 69 6.63 -8.80 -8.98
CA GLN A 69 7.47 -9.97 -9.22
C GLN A 69 8.80 -9.58 -9.90
N ASN A 70 9.92 -9.94 -9.28
CA ASN A 70 11.30 -9.64 -9.68
C ASN A 70 11.73 -8.17 -9.58
N LEU A 71 10.91 -7.26 -9.05
CA LEU A 71 11.20 -5.83 -9.08
C LEU A 71 10.63 -5.08 -7.88
N ILE A 72 11.46 -4.25 -7.25
CA ILE A 72 11.00 -3.19 -6.35
C ILE A 72 11.25 -1.85 -7.02
N SER A 73 10.31 -0.92 -6.94
CA SER A 73 10.45 0.43 -7.46
C SER A 73 10.22 1.47 -6.37
N GLY A 74 11.09 2.47 -6.31
CA GLY A 74 10.86 3.72 -5.60
C GLY A 74 10.06 4.67 -6.49
N VAL A 75 9.01 5.25 -5.93
CA VAL A 75 8.09 6.15 -6.62
C VAL A 75 7.95 7.43 -5.81
N SER A 76 8.18 8.57 -6.44
CA SER A 76 8.05 9.88 -5.79
C SER A 76 6.58 10.22 -5.49
N TYR A 77 6.37 11.27 -4.70
CA TYR A 77 5.05 11.86 -4.48
C TYR A 77 4.33 12.32 -5.77
N THR A 78 5.06 12.53 -6.87
CA THR A 78 4.50 12.87 -8.20
C THR A 78 4.15 11.64 -9.05
N MET A 79 4.28 10.44 -8.49
CA MET A 79 4.11 9.15 -9.18
C MET A 79 5.16 8.87 -10.27
N GLU A 80 6.34 9.47 -10.14
CA GLU A 80 7.48 9.21 -11.04
C GLU A 80 8.41 8.17 -10.42
N LYS A 81 8.92 7.24 -11.26
CA LYS A 81 9.91 6.25 -10.81
C LYS A 81 11.24 6.93 -10.51
N THR A 82 11.77 6.75 -9.31
CA THR A 82 13.04 7.33 -8.87
C THR A 82 14.19 6.34 -8.95
N TRP A 83 13.96 5.09 -8.59
CA TRP A 83 14.92 3.99 -8.64
C TRP A 83 14.21 2.65 -8.77
N GLU A 84 14.98 1.60 -9.08
CA GLU A 84 14.50 0.21 -9.07
C GLU A 84 15.58 -0.72 -8.52
N VAL A 85 15.14 -1.84 -7.94
CA VAL A 85 16.00 -2.96 -7.53
C VAL A 85 15.42 -4.23 -8.10
N LYS A 86 16.24 -4.98 -8.85
CA LYS A 86 15.84 -6.26 -9.43
C LYS A 86 16.00 -7.38 -8.39
N THR A 87 14.89 -8.02 -8.03
CA THR A 87 14.85 -9.10 -7.03
C THR A 87 14.80 -10.50 -7.64
N GLY A 88 14.80 -10.58 -8.98
CA GLY A 88 14.79 -11.83 -9.72
C GLY A 88 14.89 -11.58 -11.23
N PRO A 89 14.73 -12.63 -12.05
CA PRO A 89 14.64 -14.02 -11.65
C PRO A 89 15.96 -14.55 -11.06
N VAL A 90 15.88 -15.55 -10.19
CA VAL A 90 17.04 -16.24 -9.61
C VAL A 90 17.90 -16.87 -10.72
N GLY A 91 19.21 -16.72 -10.61
CA GLY A 91 20.17 -17.17 -11.64
C GLY A 91 20.42 -16.15 -12.76
N SER A 92 19.67 -15.04 -12.81
CA SER A 92 20.00 -13.91 -13.67
C SER A 92 21.16 -13.11 -13.10
N THR A 93 22.07 -12.64 -13.97
CA THR A 93 23.13 -11.67 -13.60
C THR A 93 22.57 -10.31 -13.21
N ASP A 94 21.30 -10.05 -13.54
CA ASP A 94 20.62 -8.81 -13.24
C ASP A 94 19.92 -8.85 -11.87
N CYS A 95 19.87 -10.00 -11.18
CA CYS A 95 19.22 -10.10 -9.89
C CYS A 95 20.15 -9.58 -8.76
N GLU A 96 19.95 -8.33 -8.37
CA GLU A 96 20.78 -7.64 -7.38
C GLU A 96 20.68 -8.28 -5.99
N THR A 97 19.47 -8.66 -5.55
CA THR A 97 19.30 -9.35 -4.26
C THR A 97 19.95 -10.73 -4.28
N CYS A 98 19.81 -11.47 -5.38
CA CYS A 98 20.39 -12.81 -5.52
C CYS A 98 21.92 -12.79 -5.44
N LEU A 99 22.55 -11.73 -5.99
CA LEU A 99 24.00 -11.55 -5.97
C LEU A 99 24.53 -11.07 -4.61
N SER A 100 23.66 -10.50 -3.77
CA SER A 100 24.04 -10.00 -2.44
C SER A 100 24.22 -11.10 -1.38
N CYS A 101 23.69 -12.30 -1.63
CA CYS A 101 23.77 -13.43 -0.72
C CYS A 101 24.63 -14.57 -1.28
N ASP A 102 25.47 -15.18 -0.43
CA ASP A 102 26.20 -16.42 -0.75
C ASP A 102 25.33 -17.64 -0.41
N ILE A 103 24.29 -17.88 -1.21
CA ILE A 103 23.36 -19.02 -1.07
C ILE A 103 23.45 -19.87 -2.34
N GLU A 104 23.49 -21.19 -2.15
CA GLU A 104 23.43 -22.14 -3.26
C GLU A 104 22.02 -22.11 -3.87
N ILE A 105 21.95 -22.00 -5.19
CA ILE A 105 20.67 -22.03 -5.91
C ILE A 105 20.13 -23.45 -5.89
N ASP A 106 18.98 -23.66 -5.24
CA ASP A 106 18.25 -24.93 -5.31
C ASP A 106 17.53 -25.03 -6.67
N PRO A 107 17.80 -26.07 -7.48
CA PRO A 107 17.09 -26.29 -8.74
C PRO A 107 15.56 -26.45 -8.59
N ALA A 108 15.08 -26.77 -7.39
CA ALA A 108 13.66 -26.90 -7.08
C ALA A 108 12.98 -25.56 -6.76
N ASP A 109 13.75 -24.50 -6.46
CA ASP A 109 13.19 -23.19 -6.15
C ASP A 109 12.55 -22.55 -7.40
N PRO A 110 11.45 -21.80 -7.24
CA PRO A 110 10.92 -20.98 -8.32
C PRO A 110 11.99 -20.04 -8.87
N VAL A 111 11.96 -19.85 -10.19
CA VAL A 111 12.90 -18.94 -10.86
C VAL A 111 12.49 -17.49 -10.62
N ASP A 112 11.19 -17.20 -10.63
CA ASP A 112 10.66 -15.86 -10.38
C ASP A 112 10.44 -15.60 -8.89
N THR A 113 10.90 -14.44 -8.43
CA THR A 113 10.77 -13.96 -7.06
C THR A 113 9.51 -13.11 -6.93
N ASP A 114 8.50 -13.67 -6.29
CA ASP A 114 7.32 -12.91 -5.83
C ASP A 114 7.66 -12.22 -4.51
N ASN A 115 7.25 -10.97 -4.34
CA ASN A 115 7.44 -10.24 -3.10
C ASN A 115 6.39 -10.67 -2.06
N GLU A 116 6.86 -11.28 -0.98
CA GLU A 116 6.01 -11.75 0.13
C GLU A 116 5.92 -10.71 1.25
N VAL A 117 7.01 -9.99 1.49
CA VAL A 117 7.13 -8.99 2.55
C VAL A 117 7.82 -7.75 2.01
N LEU A 118 7.20 -6.60 2.28
CA LEU A 118 7.77 -5.27 2.06
C LEU A 118 7.48 -4.42 3.30
N LEU A 119 8.52 -4.05 4.03
CA LEU A 119 8.39 -3.34 5.30
C LEU A 119 9.34 -2.17 5.39
N LEU A 120 8.81 -1.00 5.72
CA LEU A 120 9.58 0.21 5.94
C LEU A 120 9.84 0.40 7.44
N ASP A 121 11.11 0.54 7.79
CA ASP A 121 11.59 0.86 9.13
C ASP A 121 12.13 2.29 9.18
N MET A 122 11.37 3.14 9.87
CA MET A 122 11.69 4.55 10.07
C MET A 122 12.56 4.79 11.31
N SER A 123 12.93 3.75 12.07
CA SER A 123 13.78 3.90 13.26
C SER A 123 15.25 4.13 12.89
N ALA A 124 15.67 3.69 11.71
CA ALA A 124 16.98 3.97 11.16
C ALA A 124 17.06 5.45 10.71
N PHE A 125 17.94 6.21 11.35
CA PHE A 125 18.20 7.63 11.06
C PHE A 125 19.66 7.81 10.63
N PRO A 126 19.97 8.59 9.58
CA PRO A 126 19.07 9.49 8.84
C PRO A 126 18.27 8.86 7.70
N PHE A 127 18.56 7.61 7.33
CA PHE A 127 17.95 6.95 6.18
C PHE A 127 17.16 5.71 6.62
N PRO A 128 15.86 5.61 6.28
CA PRO A 128 15.04 4.47 6.66
C PRO A 128 15.47 3.22 5.90
N ASN A 129 15.23 2.06 6.50
CA ASN A 129 15.51 0.77 5.87
C ASN A 129 14.23 0.17 5.30
N LEU A 130 14.30 -0.32 4.07
CA LEU A 130 13.22 -1.09 3.45
C LEU A 130 13.61 -2.57 3.42
N TYR A 131 12.91 -3.37 4.22
CA TYR A 131 13.07 -4.82 4.28
C TYR A 131 12.23 -5.49 3.19
N ILE A 132 12.86 -6.41 2.45
CA ILE A 132 12.32 -7.07 1.27
C ILE A 132 12.52 -8.57 1.42
N CYS A 133 11.45 -9.36 1.41
CA CYS A 133 11.54 -10.82 1.44
C CYS A 133 10.71 -11.40 0.30
N GLY A 134 11.29 -12.35 -0.43
CA GLY A 134 10.69 -12.97 -1.61
C GLY A 134 10.18 -14.39 -1.36
N SER A 135 9.57 -14.98 -2.38
CA SER A 135 9.14 -16.39 -2.40
C SER A 135 10.28 -17.39 -2.69
N THR A 136 11.41 -16.90 -3.18
CA THR A 136 12.58 -17.69 -3.61
C THR A 136 13.72 -17.63 -2.58
N GLN A 137 14.78 -18.43 -2.77
CA GLN A 137 15.95 -18.47 -1.89
C GLN A 137 15.55 -18.71 -0.43
N HIS A 138 14.66 -19.69 -0.22
CA HIS A 138 14.12 -20.07 1.09
C HIS A 138 13.45 -18.94 1.89
N GLY A 139 13.00 -17.87 1.22
CA GLY A 139 12.31 -16.76 1.87
C GLY A 139 13.23 -15.87 2.70
N ILE A 140 14.51 -15.82 2.34
CA ILE A 140 15.51 -14.96 2.98
C ILE A 140 15.20 -13.49 2.66
N CYS A 141 15.36 -12.65 3.69
CA CYS A 141 15.14 -11.23 3.58
C CYS A 141 16.41 -10.47 3.23
N HIS A 142 16.20 -9.31 2.64
CA HIS A 142 17.19 -8.30 2.34
C HIS A 142 16.73 -6.98 2.94
N PHE A 143 17.63 -6.03 3.08
CA PHE A 143 17.26 -4.65 3.30
C PHE A 143 18.02 -3.73 2.35
N ILE A 144 17.37 -2.63 1.96
CA ILE A 144 18.01 -1.50 1.30
C ILE A 144 17.88 -0.28 2.20
N GLU A 145 18.92 0.55 2.19
CA GLU A 145 18.89 1.85 2.85
C GLU A 145 18.35 2.88 1.86
N ILE A 146 17.28 3.59 2.21
CA ILE A 146 16.69 4.58 1.32
C ILE A 146 17.45 5.90 1.47
N SER A 147 18.47 6.06 0.63
CA SER A 147 19.30 7.25 0.57
C SER A 147 19.19 7.93 -0.81
N PRO A 148 19.80 9.12 -1.01
CA PRO A 148 19.88 9.74 -2.33
C PRO A 148 20.75 8.97 -3.35
N GLN A 149 21.51 7.97 -2.90
CA GLN A 149 22.31 7.10 -3.76
C GLN A 149 21.46 5.93 -4.27
N GLU A 150 21.94 5.23 -5.29
CA GLU A 150 21.26 4.01 -5.76
C GLU A 150 21.19 2.98 -4.63
N PRO A 151 20.02 2.38 -4.38
CA PRO A 151 19.83 1.44 -3.28
C PRO A 151 20.60 0.14 -3.54
N GLU A 152 21.44 -0.25 -2.58
CA GLU A 152 22.21 -1.50 -2.65
C GLU A 152 21.61 -2.53 -1.67
N PRO A 153 21.13 -3.70 -2.15
CA PRO A 153 20.54 -4.71 -1.29
C PRO A 153 21.59 -5.42 -0.43
N LYS A 154 21.30 -5.51 0.86
CA LYS A 154 22.11 -6.22 1.85
C LYS A 154 21.37 -7.45 2.35
N CYS A 155 22.04 -8.60 2.29
CA CYS A 155 21.52 -9.89 2.68
C CYS A 155 21.39 -10.03 4.21
N LEU A 156 20.25 -10.55 4.70
CA LEU A 156 20.04 -10.85 6.13
C LEU A 156 20.22 -12.34 6.45
N PHE A 157 21.04 -13.06 5.68
CA PHE A 157 21.35 -14.47 5.90
C PHE A 157 22.77 -14.67 6.40
N ARG A 158 22.91 -15.45 7.47
CA ARG A 158 24.21 -15.87 8.01
C ARG A 158 24.36 -17.38 7.90
N LYS A 159 25.21 -17.84 6.98
CA LYS A 159 25.42 -19.28 6.70
C LYS A 159 25.68 -20.12 7.95
N ASP A 160 26.50 -19.63 8.88
CA ASP A 160 26.84 -20.36 10.12
C ASP A 160 25.69 -20.50 11.13
N ASN A 161 24.64 -19.70 11.00
CA ASN A 161 23.50 -19.67 11.93
C ASN A 161 22.27 -20.43 11.40
N ASN A 162 22.34 -20.95 10.17
CA ASN A 162 21.22 -21.58 9.51
C ASN A 162 21.57 -23.02 9.10
N SER A 163 20.55 -23.87 9.15
CA SER A 163 20.63 -25.28 8.77
C SER A 163 19.30 -25.73 8.19
N PRO A 164 19.25 -26.86 7.45
CA PRO A 164 18.00 -27.40 6.91
C PRO A 164 16.94 -27.70 7.99
N THR A 165 17.35 -27.97 9.23
CA THR A 165 16.44 -28.26 10.35
C THR A 165 16.05 -27.03 11.15
N ALA A 166 16.84 -25.96 11.07
CA ALA A 166 16.62 -24.73 11.81
C ALA A 166 17.21 -23.55 11.03
N CYS A 167 16.34 -22.75 10.43
CA CYS A 167 16.71 -21.56 9.67
C CYS A 167 16.00 -20.33 10.27
N PRO A 168 16.63 -19.64 11.25
CA PRO A 168 16.09 -18.39 11.81
C PRO A 168 15.97 -17.26 10.78
N ASP A 169 16.80 -17.27 9.73
CA ASP A 169 16.81 -16.19 8.72
C ASP A 169 15.84 -16.45 7.55
N CYS A 170 15.26 -17.66 7.46
CA CYS A 170 14.24 -18.02 6.48
C CYS A 170 12.87 -17.51 6.93
N LEU A 171 12.58 -16.25 6.61
CA LEU A 171 11.43 -15.51 7.15
C LEU A 171 10.16 -15.77 6.34
N ALA A 172 10.25 -15.59 5.01
CA ALA A 172 9.10 -15.63 4.12
C ALA A 172 8.74 -17.06 3.67
N SER A 173 7.46 -17.31 3.51
CA SER A 173 6.89 -18.48 2.88
C SER A 173 6.26 -18.07 1.55
N PRO A 174 6.48 -18.84 0.46
CA PRO A 174 5.86 -18.59 -0.85
C PRO A 174 4.34 -18.74 -0.84
N LEU A 175 3.76 -19.28 0.24
CA LEU A 175 2.30 -19.38 0.42
C LEU A 175 1.68 -18.12 1.03
N GLY A 176 2.50 -17.18 1.50
CA GLY A 176 2.06 -15.96 2.16
C GLY A 176 2.67 -15.78 3.53
N THR A 177 3.17 -14.56 3.77
CA THR A 177 3.74 -14.13 5.05
C THR A 177 3.22 -12.76 5.45
N LYS A 178 2.96 -12.56 6.74
CA LYS A 178 2.67 -11.25 7.33
C LYS A 178 3.63 -10.97 8.46
N VAL A 179 4.15 -9.75 8.45
CA VAL A 179 5.21 -9.32 9.36
C VAL A 179 4.87 -7.95 9.89
N THR A 180 5.13 -7.75 11.17
CA THR A 180 5.12 -6.44 11.82
C THR A 180 6.43 -6.24 12.53
N ILE A 181 7.00 -5.04 12.39
CA ILE A 181 8.18 -4.62 13.15
C ILE A 181 7.77 -3.85 14.40
N VAL A 182 8.46 -4.12 15.50
CA VAL A 182 8.30 -3.39 16.76
C VAL A 182 9.68 -2.98 17.23
N ASP A 183 9.89 -1.68 17.41
CA ASP A 183 11.09 -1.17 18.06
C ASP A 183 11.02 -1.44 19.56
N GLN A 184 12.03 -2.13 20.07
CA GLN A 184 12.26 -2.33 21.49
C GLN A 184 13.65 -1.83 21.87
N SER A 185 13.73 -0.54 22.19
CA SER A 185 14.94 0.18 22.66
C SER A 185 16.05 0.29 21.62
N ALA A 186 16.99 -0.64 21.60
CA ALA A 186 18.09 -0.70 20.62
C ALA A 186 17.99 -1.96 19.76
N THR A 187 16.79 -2.53 19.62
CA THR A 187 16.56 -3.79 18.91
C THR A 187 15.23 -3.72 18.18
N LEU A 188 15.26 -4.05 16.89
CA LEU A 188 14.06 -4.19 16.08
C LEU A 188 13.59 -5.64 16.12
N LEU A 189 12.36 -5.87 16.57
CA LEU A 189 11.75 -7.18 16.64
C LEU A 189 10.81 -7.42 15.46
N PHE A 190 10.98 -8.55 14.79
CA PHE A 190 10.12 -8.99 13.70
C PHE A 190 9.12 -10.02 14.22
N PHE A 191 7.84 -9.68 14.20
CA PHE A 191 6.75 -10.61 14.51
C PHE A 191 6.19 -11.17 13.22
N CYS A 192 6.43 -12.46 12.98
CA CYS A 192 6.13 -13.11 11.72
C CYS A 192 5.00 -14.14 11.87
N SER A 193 4.06 -14.13 10.93
CA SER A 193 3.07 -15.19 10.71
C SER A 193 3.22 -15.68 9.28
N ARG A 194 3.46 -16.98 9.10
CA ARG A 194 3.69 -17.60 7.79
C ARG A 194 2.81 -18.82 7.60
N LEU A 195 2.35 -19.02 6.37
CA LEU A 195 1.63 -20.23 5.98
C LEU A 195 2.63 -21.36 5.74
N CYS A 196 2.43 -22.49 6.43
CA CYS A 196 3.19 -23.71 6.24
C CYS A 196 2.31 -24.76 5.55
N GLN A 197 2.91 -25.59 4.69
CA GLN A 197 2.25 -26.72 4.03
C GLN A 197 2.39 -28.00 4.86
#